data_AF-A0A368H6N9-F1
#
_entry.id   AF-A0A368H6N9-F1
#
_cell.length_a   1.000
_cell.length_b   1.000
_cell.length_c   1.000
_cell.angle_alpha   90.00
_cell.angle_beta   90.00
_cell.angle_gamma   90.00
#
_symmetry.space_group_name_H-M   'P 1'
#
loop_
_entity.id
_entity.type
_entity.pdbx_description
1 polymer ?
#
loop_
_entity_poly.entity_id
_entity_poly.type
_entity_poly.pdbx_seq_one_letter_code
_entity_poly.pdbx_strand_id
1 'polypeptide(L)' 'MCQTLQMAWALSTRIGCAVVNCQSKTFTVCRYRQRGNIVNHPIYQTGPPCFACATICLGEGLCAAP' A
#
# COMPACT_ATOMS: atom_id res chain seq x y z
N MET A 1 0.25 14.35 -9.18
CA MET A 1 1.34 13.70 -8.42
C MET A 1 0.89 13.41 -6.98
N CYS A 2 0.13 12.33 -6.74
CA CYS A 2 -0.28 11.92 -5.37
C CYS A 2 -0.55 10.40 -5.25
N GLN A 3 -0.19 9.59 -6.25
CA GLN A 3 -0.49 8.16 -6.27
C GLN A 3 0.45 7.34 -5.36
N THR A 4 1.62 7.88 -5.02
CA THR A 4 2.63 7.20 -4.18
C THR A 4 2.23 7.11 -2.71
N LEU A 5 1.40 8.04 -2.21
CA LEU A 5 0.96 8.05 -0.82
C LEU A 5 0.05 6.86 -0.47
N GLN A 6 -0.74 6.38 -1.43
CA GLN A 6 -1.53 5.15 -1.23
C GLN A 6 -0.66 3.89 -1.30
N MET A 7 0.39 3.87 -2.14
CA MET A 7 1.33 2.76 -2.23
C MET A 7 2.13 2.55 -0.95
N ALA A 8 2.63 3.64 -0.36
CA ALA A 8 3.45 3.59 0.84
C ALA A 8 2.64 3.46 2.14
N TRP A 9 1.30 3.43 2.07
CA TRP A 9 0.44 3.42 3.25
C TRP A 9 0.55 2.10 4.01
N ALA A 10 1.15 2.13 5.20
CA ALA A 10 1.47 0.93 5.97
C ALA A 10 0.25 0.05 6.30
N LEU A 11 -0.93 0.67 6.43
CA LEU A 11 -2.16 -0.07 6.73
C LEU A 11 -2.75 -0.76 5.48
N SER A 12 -2.39 -0.31 4.28
CA SER A 12 -2.90 -0.89 3.04
C SER A 12 -2.19 -2.21 2.68
N THR A 13 -2.65 -3.30 3.28
CA THR A 13 -2.06 -4.64 3.11
C THR A 13 -2.54 -5.40 1.87
N ARG A 14 -3.58 -4.92 1.17
CA ARG A 14 -4.16 -5.61 0.00
C ARG A 14 -4.32 -4.65 -1.17
N ILE A 15 -3.72 -5.04 -2.30
CA ILE A 15 -3.80 -4.34 -3.58
C ILE A 15 -4.43 -5.27 -4.63
N GLY A 16 -5.30 -4.72 -5.47
CA GLY A 16 -5.81 -5.38 -6.66
C GLY A 16 -5.57 -4.48 -7.87
N CYS A 17 -4.87 -4.97 -8.88
CA CYS A 17 -4.61 -4.21 -10.11
C CYS A 17 -5.30 -4.88 -11.30
N ALA A 18 -5.81 -4.06 -12.21
CA ALA A 18 -6.34 -4.47 -13.48
C ALA A 18 -5.64 -3.69 -14.59
N VAL A 19 -5.24 -4.39 -15.63
CA VAL A 19 -4.66 -3.81 -16.84
C VAL A 19 -5.62 -4.10 -17.98
N VAL A 20 -6.16 -3.06 -18.60
CA VAL A 20 -7.11 -3.19 -19.70
C VAL A 20 -6.59 -2.38 -20.88
N ASN A 21 -6.58 -3.00 -22.05
CA ASN A 21 -6.23 -2.31 -23.29
C ASN A 21 -7.52 -1.77 -23.94
N CYS A 22 -7.67 -0.45 -23.94
CA CYS A 22 -8.75 0.24 -24.63
C CYS A 22 -8.25 0.75 -25.98
N GLN A 23 -8.01 -0.18 -26.91
CA GLN A 23 -7.64 0.01 -28.32
C GLN A 23 -6.37 0.85 -28.57
N SER A 24 -6.40 2.15 -28.25
CA SER A 24 -5.31 3.11 -28.43
C SER A 24 -4.52 3.39 -27.14
N LYS A 25 -5.04 2.99 -25.97
CA LYS A 25 -4.40 3.25 -24.67
C LYS A 25 -4.56 2.06 -23.72
N THR A 26 -3.46 1.70 -23.07
CA THR A 26 -3.46 0.75 -21.96
C THR A 26 -3.75 1.49 -20.66
N PHE A 27 -4.84 1.11 -20.00
CA PHE A 27 -5.20 1.63 -18.69
C PHE A 27 -4.81 0.63 -17.61
N THR A 28 -3.96 1.07 -16.69
CA THR A 28 -3.62 0.32 -15.48
C THR A 28 -4.27 1.00 -14.30
N VAL A 29 -5.14 0.26 -13.61
CA VAL A 29 -5.84 0.76 -12.42
C VAL A 29 -5.52 -0.18 -11.26
N CYS A 30 -4.94 0.37 -10.20
CA CYS A 30 -4.76 -0.34 -8.94
C CYS A 30 -5.71 0.23 -7.89
N ARG A 31 -6.34 -0.67 -7.14
CA ARG A 31 -7.19 -0.36 -6.00
C ARG A 31 -6.56 -0.92 -4.73
N TYR A 32 -6.56 -0.12 -3.68
CA TYR A 32 -6.10 -0.46 -2.35
C TYR A 32 -7.31 -0.72 -1.47
N ARG A 33 -7.33 -1.85 -0.73
CA ARG A 33 -8.51 -2.25 0.07
C ARG A 33 -8.77 -1.28 1.21
N GLN A 34 -7.72 -0.81 1.87
CA GLN A 34 -7.86 0.23 2.87
C GLN A 34 -7.69 1.60 2.24
N ARG A 35 -8.58 2.52 2.59
CA ARG A 35 -8.45 3.93 2.20
C ARG A 35 -7.18 4.49 2.85
N GLY A 36 -6.15 4.66 2.05
CA GLY A 36 -4.99 5.48 2.40
C GLY A 36 -5.26 6.97 2.20
N ASN A 37 -4.23 7.79 2.36
CA ASN A 37 -4.27 9.24 2.13
C ASN A 37 -5.29 9.97 3.04
N ILE A 38 -5.36 9.58 4.31
CA ILE A 38 -6.14 10.30 5.33
C ILE A 38 -5.34 11.52 5.75
N VAL A 39 -5.90 12.71 5.55
CA VAL A 39 -5.29 13.99 5.95
C VAL A 39 -5.03 13.96 7.46
N ASN A 40 -3.83 14.35 7.88
CA ASN A 40 -3.33 14.31 9.26
C ASN A 40 -3.04 12.92 9.85
N HIS A 41 -3.02 11.85 9.04
CA HIS A 41 -2.55 10.54 9.50
C HIS A 41 -1.18 10.21 8.91
N PRO A 42 -0.21 9.73 9.72
CA PRO A 42 1.09 9.33 9.21
C PRO A 42 0.95 8.13 8.25
N ILE A 43 1.73 8.17 7.17
CA ILE A 43 1.73 7.14 6.12
C ILE A 43 2.24 5.79 6.66
N TYR A 44 3.25 5.86 7.54
CA TYR A 44 3.83 4.74 8.28
C TYR A 44 4.31 5.25 9.65
N GLN A 45 4.39 4.36 10.63
CA GLN A 45 4.97 4.68 11.93
C GLN A 45 6.50 4.62 11.82
N THR A 46 7.18 5.65 12.33
CA THR A 46 8.65 5.73 12.30
C THR A 46 9.22 4.86 13.42
N GLY A 47 10.16 3.97 13.07
CA GLY A 47 10.77 3.04 14.02
C GLY A 47 11.63 1.99 13.33
N PRO A 48 12.25 1.06 14.08
CA PRO A 48 12.96 -0.06 13.49
C PRO A 48 12.00 -0.95 12.67
N PRO A 49 12.50 -1.62 11.61
CA PRO A 49 11.68 -2.49 10.80
C PRO A 49 10.96 -3.52 11.68
N CYS A 50 9.67 -3.71 11.43
CA CYS A 50 8.80 -4.64 12.14
C CYS A 50 8.44 -4.33 13.60
N PHE A 51 8.80 -3.15 14.12
CA PHE A 51 8.46 -2.77 15.50
C PHE A 51 6.96 -2.79 15.81
N ALA A 52 6.13 -2.43 14.82
CA ALA A 52 4.68 -2.32 14.96
C ALA A 52 3.91 -3.47 14.26
N CYS A 53 4.56 -4.58 13.92
CA CYS A 53 3.87 -5.71 13.31
C CYS A 53 3.02 -6.47 14.34
N ALA A 54 1.75 -6.71 14.00
CA ALA A 54 0.87 -7.56 14.82
C ALA A 54 1.13 -9.07 14.63
N THR A 55 1.79 -9.45 13.53
CA THR A 55 2.00 -10.83 13.10
C THR A 55 3.49 -11.14 12.96
N ILE A 56 3.93 -11.62 11.79
CA ILE A 56 5.31 -12.00 11.49
C ILE A 56 5.99 -10.86 10.75
N CYS A 57 7.21 -10.55 11.17
CA CYS A 57 8.15 -9.76 10.41
C CYS A 57 8.72 -10.61 9.28
N LEU A 58 8.43 -10.25 8.04
CA LEU A 58 9.15 -10.78 6.89
C LEU A 58 10.55 -10.15 6.91
N GLY A 59 11.59 -10.95 6.65
CA GLY A 59 13.00 -10.52 6.73
C GLY A 59 13.39 -9.32 5.86
N GLU A 60 12.49 -8.87 4.99
CA GLU A 60 12.55 -7.68 4.15
C GLU A 60 12.10 -6.39 4.86
N GLY A 61 11.80 -6.44 6.16
CA GLY A 61 11.29 -5.29 6.92
C GLY A 61 9.80 -4.98 6.68
N LEU A 62 9.04 -5.99 6.23
CA LEU A 62 7.59 -5.89 5.97
C LEU A 62 6.80 -6.75 6.95
N CYS A 63 5.62 -6.29 7.36
CA CYS A 63 4.69 -7.10 8.15
C CYS A 63 3.86 -8.03 7.25
N ALA A 64 3.63 -9.27 7.69
CA ALA A 64 2.69 -10.16 7.01
C ALA A 64 1.26 -9.62 7.06
N ALA A 65 0.58 -9.62 5.90
CA ALA A 65 -0.83 -9.22 5.81
C ALA A 65 -1.73 -10.18 6.62
N PRO A 66 -2.78 -9.66 7.30
CA PRO A 66 -3.80 -10.49 7.92
C PRO A 66 -4.77 -11.10 6.89
#